data_AF-A0A535SLK5-F1
#
_entry.id   AF-A0A535SLK5-F1
#
_cell.length_a   1.000
_cell.length_b   1.000
_cell.length_c   1.000
_cell.angle_alpha   90.00
_cell.angle_beta   90.00
_cell.angle_gamma   90.00
#
_symmetry.space_group_name_H-M   'P 1'
#
loop_
_entity.id
_entity.type
_entity.pdbx_description
1 polymer ?
#
loop_
_entity_poly.entity_id
_entity_poly.type
_entity_poly.pdbx_seq_one_letter_code
_entity_poly.pdbx_strand_id
1 'polypeptide(L)'
;VWDTSSGKSLFTYLGHTDAVESVVWSPNGKLIASAGDDKTVQVWDASTGKSLLTYKGHNGVVQSVAWSPNGKLIASAGNDRTVQVWPFIE
;
A
#
# COMPACT_ATOMS: atom_id res chain seq x y z
N VAL A 1 4.43 -6.17 9.71
CA VAL A 1 4.87 -7.50 9.22
C VAL A 1 5.44 -8.28 10.37
N TRP A 2 5.15 -9.57 10.43
CA TRP A 2 5.48 -10.45 11.56
C TRP A 2 6.26 -11.66 11.07
N ASP A 3 7.19 -12.12 11.90
CA ASP A 3 7.82 -13.41 11.71
C ASP A 3 6.84 -14.51 12.13
N THR A 4 6.50 -15.41 11.20
CA THR A 4 5.46 -16.42 11.44
C THR A 4 5.92 -17.54 12.37
N SER A 5 7.23 -17.75 12.52
CA SER A 5 7.77 -18.81 13.37
C SER A 5 7.84 -18.38 14.84
N SER A 6 8.26 -17.15 15.10
CA SER A 6 8.45 -16.60 16.44
C SER A 6 7.30 -15.72 16.92
N GLY A 7 6.40 -15.31 16.04
CA GLY A 7 5.31 -14.39 16.34
C GLY A 7 5.77 -12.97 16.68
N LYS A 8 7.03 -12.62 16.40
CA LYS A 8 7.59 -11.29 16.70
C LYS A 8 7.28 -10.32 15.57
N SER A 9 6.98 -9.07 15.93
CA SER A 9 6.87 -7.99 14.95
C SER A 9 8.25 -7.73 14.34
N LEU A 10 8.33 -7.76 13.01
CA LEU A 10 9.54 -7.43 12.26
C LEU A 10 9.57 -5.94 11.93
N PHE A 11 8.47 -5.43 11.37
CA PHE A 11 8.37 -4.04 10.91
C PHE A 11 6.98 -3.46 11.15
N THR A 12 6.97 -2.20 11.59
CA THR A 12 5.80 -1.33 11.68
C THR A 12 5.98 -0.19 10.67
N TYR A 13 5.01 -0.02 9.79
CA TYR A 13 5.05 0.96 8.71
C TYR A 13 4.29 2.21 9.17
N LEU A 14 5.01 3.32 9.37
CA LEU A 14 4.44 4.57 9.88
C LEU A 14 4.47 5.62 8.78
N GLY A 15 3.32 6.21 8.48
CA GLY A 15 3.23 7.33 7.52
C GLY A 15 1.81 7.67 7.08
N HIS A 16 0.86 6.73 7.13
CA HIS A 16 -0.56 7.10 7.00
C HIS A 16 -0.96 8.04 8.14
N THR A 17 -1.71 9.10 7.81
CA THR A 17 -2.15 10.11 8.80
C THR A 17 -3.54 9.82 9.35
N ASP A 18 -4.18 8.77 8.87
CA ASP A 18 -5.49 8.29 9.31
C ASP A 18 -5.56 6.76 9.15
N ALA A 19 -6.73 6.16 9.36
CA ALA A 19 -6.96 4.71 9.29
C ALA A 19 -6.40 4.09 8.00
N VAL A 20 -5.82 2.90 8.14
CA VAL A 20 -5.35 2.07 7.03
C VAL A 20 -6.43 1.03 6.72
N GLU A 21 -7.01 1.12 5.54
CA GLU A 21 -8.18 0.34 5.13
C GLU A 21 -7.79 -0.95 4.39
N SER A 22 -6.65 -0.94 3.69
CA SER A 22 -6.24 -2.06 2.85
C SER A 22 -4.73 -2.18 2.75
N VAL A 23 -4.24 -3.42 2.62
CA VAL A 23 -2.83 -3.74 2.39
C VAL A 23 -2.71 -4.86 1.37
N VAL A 24 -1.68 -4.82 0.53
CA VAL A 24 -1.37 -5.85 -0.45
C VAL A 24 0.14 -6.00 -0.62
N TRP A 25 0.61 -7.23 -0.79
CA TRP A 25 2.00 -7.48 -1.17
C TRP A 25 2.21 -7.27 -2.66
N SER A 26 3.39 -6.80 -3.06
CA SER A 26 3.81 -6.90 -4.45
C SER A 26 3.99 -8.37 -4.86
N PRO A 27 3.86 -8.71 -6.16
CA PRO A 27 4.02 -10.09 -6.62
C PRO A 27 5.39 -10.70 -6.34
N ASN A 28 6.43 -9.86 -6.26
CA ASN A 28 7.79 -10.29 -5.92
C ASN A 28 8.04 -10.36 -4.39
N GLY A 29 7.06 -9.99 -3.56
CA GLY A 29 7.14 -10.03 -2.10
C GLY A 29 8.12 -9.04 -1.47
N LYS A 30 8.71 -8.12 -2.24
CA LYS A 30 9.68 -7.14 -1.72
C LYS A 30 9.03 -5.87 -1.18
N LEU A 31 7.80 -5.59 -1.61
CA LEU A 31 7.11 -4.34 -1.33
C LEU A 31 5.71 -4.63 -0.78
N ILE A 32 5.19 -3.65 -0.06
CA ILE A 32 3.79 -3.60 0.38
C ILE A 32 3.19 -2.32 -0.16
N ALA A 33 1.96 -2.39 -0.66
CA ALA A 33 1.14 -1.20 -0.87
C ALA A 33 0.02 -1.17 0.17
N SER A 34 -0.34 0.02 0.64
CA SER A 34 -1.45 0.26 1.54
C SER A 34 -2.29 1.43 1.08
N ALA A 35 -3.56 1.44 1.48
CA ALA A 35 -4.53 2.49 1.21
C ALA A 35 -5.24 2.90 2.51
N GLY A 36 -5.68 4.16 2.60
CA GLY A 36 -6.29 4.66 3.83
C GLY A 36 -7.23 5.85 3.70
N ASP A 37 -7.75 6.25 4.86
CA ASP A 37 -8.71 7.36 5.04
C ASP A 37 -8.08 8.73 4.74
N ASP A 38 -6.76 8.82 4.83
CA ASP A 38 -5.97 9.98 4.41
C ASP A 38 -5.95 10.21 2.89
N LYS A 39 -6.72 9.41 2.14
CA LYS A 39 -6.92 9.50 0.68
C LYS A 39 -5.68 9.17 -0.13
N THR A 40 -4.72 8.45 0.47
CA THR A 40 -3.47 8.09 -0.18
C THR A 40 -3.34 6.60 -0.41
N VAL A 41 -2.51 6.25 -1.40
CA VAL A 41 -1.92 4.92 -1.54
C VAL A 41 -0.43 5.05 -1.27
N GLN A 42 0.13 4.24 -0.37
CA GLN A 42 1.53 4.30 -0.01
C GLN A 42 2.23 2.98 -0.31
N VAL A 43 3.49 3.04 -0.74
CA VAL A 43 4.32 1.89 -1.04
C VAL A 43 5.51 1.86 -0.09
N TRP A 44 5.80 0.67 0.44
CA TRP A 44 6.81 0.46 1.46
C TRP A 44 7.79 -0.62 1.04
N ASP A 45 9.04 -0.45 1.46
CA ASP A 45 10.02 -1.54 1.46
C ASP A 45 9.67 -2.54 2.58
N ALA A 46 9.37 -3.78 2.22
CA ALA A 46 8.88 -4.77 3.17
C ALA A 46 9.94 -5.21 4.20
N SER A 47 11.22 -5.08 3.86
CA SER A 47 12.36 -5.53 4.66
C SER A 47 12.94 -4.46 5.58
N THR A 48 12.54 -3.21 5.41
CA THR A 48 13.06 -2.09 6.21
C THR A 48 11.96 -1.24 6.85
N GLY A 49 10.71 -1.39 6.43
CA GLY A 49 9.60 -0.56 6.92
C GLY A 49 9.57 0.85 6.32
N LYS A 50 10.51 1.20 5.44
CA LYS A 50 10.62 2.55 4.88
C LYS A 50 9.51 2.82 3.87
N SER A 51 8.90 4.01 3.97
CA SER A 51 8.04 4.53 2.91
C SER A 51 8.89 4.89 1.69
N LEU A 52 8.46 4.43 0.52
CA LEU A 52 9.13 4.68 -0.76
C LEU A 52 8.35 5.68 -1.60
N LEU A 53 7.03 5.53 -1.67
CA LEU A 53 6.16 6.36 -2.51
C LEU A 53 4.82 6.62 -1.82
N THR A 54 4.25 7.78 -2.10
CA THR A 54 2.88 8.16 -1.70
C THR A 54 2.17 8.70 -2.93
N TYR A 55 1.16 7.97 -3.41
CA TYR A 55 0.27 8.43 -4.46
C TYR A 55 -0.87 9.25 -3.85
N LYS A 56 -1.02 10.47 -4.36
CA LYS A 56 -2.10 11.39 -4.00
C LYS A 56 -2.93 11.65 -5.25
N GLY A 57 -4.26 11.63 -5.11
CA GLY A 57 -5.17 11.94 -6.21
C GLY A 57 -6.62 11.55 -5.92
N HIS A 58 -6.84 10.56 -5.05
CA HIS A 58 -8.19 10.27 -4.57
C HIS A 58 -8.75 11.47 -3.79
N ASN A 59 -10.05 11.75 -3.97
CA ASN A 59 -10.76 12.82 -3.28
C ASN A 59 -11.55 12.31 -2.06
N GLY A 60 -11.55 11.01 -1.83
CA GLY A 60 -12.17 10.34 -0.70
C GLY A 60 -11.28 9.22 -0.15
N VAL A 61 -11.75 8.59 0.92
CA VAL A 61 -11.12 7.40 1.52
C VAL A 61 -10.81 6.37 0.45
N VAL A 62 -9.59 5.80 0.49
CA VAL A 62 -9.19 4.71 -0.40
C VAL A 62 -9.35 3.39 0.35
N GLN A 63 -10.34 2.59 -0.04
CA GLN A 63 -10.75 1.39 0.69
C GLN A 63 -10.11 0.11 0.15
N SER A 64 -9.54 0.16 -1.06
CA SER A 64 -8.96 -1.02 -1.69
C SER A 64 -7.72 -0.66 -2.49
N VAL A 65 -6.73 -1.53 -2.41
CA VAL A 65 -5.51 -1.48 -3.23
C VAL A 65 -5.17 -2.88 -3.74
N ALA A 66 -4.70 -2.96 -4.98
CA ALA A 66 -4.25 -4.19 -5.59
C ALA A 66 -2.98 -3.95 -6.41
N TRP A 67 -2.06 -4.91 -6.34
CA TRP A 67 -0.90 -4.93 -7.23
C TRP A 67 -1.21 -5.76 -8.47
N SER A 68 -0.84 -5.25 -9.64
CA SER A 68 -0.90 -6.03 -10.87
C SER A 68 0.04 -7.26 -10.79
N PRO A 69 -0.31 -8.39 -11.42
CA PRO A 69 0.50 -9.62 -11.34
C PRO A 69 1.94 -9.46 -11.85
N ASN A 70 2.17 -8.54 -12.77
CA ASN A 70 3.50 -8.26 -13.32
C ASN A 70 4.31 -7.25 -12.49
N GLY A 71 3.75 -6.71 -11.41
CA GLY A 71 4.44 -5.78 -10.52
C GLY A 71 4.47 -4.33 -11.00
N LYS A 72 3.95 -4.00 -12.19
CA LYS A 72 4.20 -2.69 -12.84
C LYS A 72 3.14 -1.63 -12.59
N LEU A 73 1.98 -2.05 -12.09
CA LEU A 73 0.83 -1.19 -11.84
C LEU A 73 0.24 -1.47 -10.46
N ILE A 74 -0.28 -0.42 -9.83
CA ILE A 74 -1.12 -0.49 -8.63
C ILE A 74 -2.48 0.08 -8.99
N ALA A 75 -3.55 -0.64 -8.65
CA ALA A 75 -4.92 -0.15 -8.78
C ALA A 75 -5.49 0.17 -7.40
N SER A 76 -6.27 1.25 -7.31
CA SER A 76 -6.95 1.64 -6.08
C SER A 76 -8.36 2.16 -6.34
N ALA A 77 -9.24 2.01 -5.34
CA ALA A 77 -10.63 2.45 -5.41
C ALA A 77 -11.16 2.86 -4.03
N GLY A 78 -12.19 3.72 -4.02
CA GLY A 78 -12.75 4.22 -2.77
C GLY A 78 -13.98 5.13 -2.90
N ASN A 79 -14.20 5.92 -1.85
CA ASN A 79 -15.43 6.70 -1.63
C ASN A 79 -15.66 7.83 -2.65
N ASP A 80 -14.63 8.23 -3.40
CA ASP A 80 -14.78 9.20 -4.49
C ASP A 80 -15.38 8.60 -5.77
N ARG A 81 -15.74 7.31 -5.74
CA ARG A 81 -16.36 6.56 -6.84
C ARG A 81 -15.45 6.47 -8.07
N THR A 82 -14.14 6.54 -7.86
CA THR A 82 -13.14 6.38 -8.93
C THR A 82 -12.32 5.11 -8.74
N VAL A 83 -11.83 4.59 -9.86
CA VAL A 83 -10.71 3.65 -9.90
C VAL A 83 -9.53 4.40 -10.47
N GLN A 84 -8.41 4.38 -9.78
CA GLN A 84 -7.17 5.00 -10.25
C GLN A 84 -6.09 3.94 -10.40
N VAL A 85 -5.27 4.08 -11.45
CA VAL A 85 -4.18 3.16 -11.77
C VAL A 85 -2.87 3.95 -11.80
N TRP A 86 -1.90 3.46 -11.04
CA TRP A 86 -0.61 4.10 -10.84
C TRP A 86 0.48 3.25 -11.47
N PRO A 87 1.38 3.83 -12.28
CA PRO A 87 2.60 3.14 -12.67
C PRO A 87 3.49 2.97 -11.44
N PHE A 88 3.97 1.74 -11.26
CA PHE A 88 5.05 1.42 -10.34
C PHE A 88 6.18 0.83 -11.18
N ILE A 89 7.29 1.55 -11.26
CA ILE A 89 8.49 1.10 -11.95
C ILE A 89 9.58 1.06 -10.87
N GLU A 90 10.14 -0.13 -10.65
CA GLU A 90 11.28 -0.35 -9.76
C GLU A 90 12.53 0.35 -10.31
#